data_AF-A0A527GI53-F1
#
_entry.id   AF-A0A527GI53-F1
#
_cell.length_a   1.000
_cell.length_b   1.000
_cell.length_c   1.000
_cell.angle_alpha   90.00
_cell.angle_beta   90.00
_cell.angle_gamma   90.00
#
_symmetry.space_group_name_H-M   'P 1'
#
loop_
_entity.id
_entity.type
_entity.pdbx_description
1 polymer ?
#
loop_
_entity_poly.entity_id
_entity_poly.type
_entity_poly.pdbx_seq_one_letter_code
_entity_poly.pdbx_strand_id
1 'polypeptide(L)' 'MRSFAQFALAGGLLVAAGAAHADEAQFLQAFKGNFAGKGIVKVTTDAPTVNVSCTFSSNAT' A
#
# COMPACT_ATOMS: atom_id res chain seq x y z
N MET A 1 14.97 28.05 32.22
CA MET A 1 14.21 26.77 32.18
C MET A 1 13.18 26.72 31.05
N ARG A 2 12.35 27.75 30.82
CA ARG A 2 11.33 27.77 29.73
C ARG A 2 11.91 27.57 28.30
N SER A 3 12.98 28.26 27.92
CA SER A 3 13.56 28.10 26.57
C SER A 3 14.07 26.68 26.28
N PHE A 4 14.70 26.01 27.25
CA PHE A 4 15.18 24.64 27.07
C PHE A 4 14.04 23.65 26.83
N ALA A 5 12.93 23.81 27.55
CA ALA A 5 11.73 23.00 27.32
C ALA A 5 11.12 23.23 25.92
N GLN A 6 11.14 24.48 25.43
CA GLN A 6 10.64 24.82 24.10
C GLN A 6 11.53 24.24 22.98
N PHE A 7 12.85 24.27 23.13
CA PHE A 7 13.78 23.65 22.17
C PHE A 7 13.66 22.13 22.17
N ALA A 8 13.51 21.50 23.34
CA ALA A 8 13.29 20.06 23.43
C ALA A 8 11.97 19.63 22.75
N LEU A 9 10.89 20.40 22.96
CA LEU A 9 9.59 20.14 22.34
C LEU A 9 9.65 20.30 20.81
N ALA A 10 10.27 21.39 20.33
CA ALA A 10 10.44 21.63 18.90
C ALA A 10 11.30 20.55 18.23
N GLY A 11 12.38 20.12 18.88
CA GLY A 11 13.21 19.01 18.41
C GLY A 11 12.44 17.68 18.35
N GLY A 12 11.64 17.38 19.37
CA GLY A 12 10.81 16.18 19.41
C GLY A 12 9.75 16.14 18.31
N LEU A 13 9.11 17.28 18.01
CA LEU A 13 8.12 17.41 16.94
C LEU A 13 8.72 17.21 15.54
N LEU A 14 9.94 17.70 15.31
CA LEU A 14 10.64 17.53 14.03
C LEU A 14 11.05 16.07 13.79
N VAL A 15 11.50 15.35 14.83
CA VAL A 15 11.83 13.93 14.74
C VAL A 15 10.57 13.08 14.50
N ALA A 16 9.46 13.41 15.17
CA ALA A 16 8.19 12.70 14.98
C ALA A 16 7.61 12.91 13.57
N ALA A 17 7.73 14.13 13.01
CA ALA A 17 7.28 14.43 11.66
C ALA A 17 8.09 13.67 10.58
N GLY A 18 9.39 13.43 10.82
CA GLY A 18 10.25 12.61 9.96
C GLY A 18 10.12 11.10 10.18
N ALA A 19 9.23 10.64 11.07
CA ALA A 19 8.95 9.22 11.28
C ALA A 19 7.57 8.81 10.73
N ALA A 20 6.75 9.77 10.31
CA ALA A 20 5.43 9.54 9.73
C ALA A 20 5.50 9.30 8.20
N HIS A 21 6.57 8.67 7.73
CA HIS A 21 6.58 8.09 6.40
C HIS A 21 5.63 6.89 6.46
N ALA A 22 4.51 6.94 5.74
CA ALA A 22 3.82 5.70 5.41
C ALA A 22 4.84 4.88 4.62
N ASP A 23 5.39 3.83 5.24
CA ASP A 23 6.31 2.93 4.55
C ASP A 23 5.46 1.91 3.82
N GLU A 24 5.00 2.24 2.61
CA GLU A 24 4.31 1.26 1.76
C GLU A 24 5.29 0.27 1.11
N ALA A 25 6.60 0.40 1.31
CA ALA A 25 7.59 -0.51 0.74
C ALA A 25 7.27 -1.96 1.09
N GLN A 26 6.98 -2.26 2.36
CA GLN A 26 6.59 -3.62 2.76
C GLN A 26 5.29 -4.08 2.11
N PHE A 27 4.31 -3.18 1.94
CA PHE A 27 3.05 -3.47 1.26
C PHE A 27 3.28 -3.77 -0.22
N LEU A 28 4.04 -2.93 -0.93
CA LEU A 28 4.36 -3.09 -2.35
C LEU A 28 5.18 -4.35 -2.62
N GLN A 29 6.12 -4.70 -1.73
CA GLN A 29 6.87 -5.95 -1.82
C GLN A 29 5.98 -7.18 -1.73
N ALA A 30 4.86 -7.13 -0.98
CA ALA A 30 3.90 -8.22 -0.95
C ALA A 30 3.20 -8.46 -2.31
N PHE A 31 3.19 -7.46 -3.20
CA PHE A 31 2.68 -7.58 -4.57
C PHE A 31 3.76 -7.90 -5.60
N LYS A 32 5.01 -8.13 -5.21
CA LYS A 32 6.07 -8.52 -6.13
C LYS A 32 6.01 -10.03 -6.39
N GLY A 33 5.95 -10.44 -7.66
CA GLY A 33 5.92 -11.84 -8.04
C GLY A 33 4.93 -12.16 -9.15
N ASN A 34 4.60 -13.44 -9.29
CA ASN A 34 3.69 -13.95 -10.32
C ASN A 34 2.38 -14.37 -9.69
N PHE A 35 1.27 -13.88 -10.24
CA PHE A 35 -0.07 -14.13 -9.76
C PHE A 35 -0.88 -14.85 -10.81
N ALA A 36 -1.66 -15.83 -10.39
CA ALA A 36 -2.63 -16.52 -11.22
C ALA A 36 -3.97 -16.57 -10.49
N GLY A 37 -5.05 -16.25 -11.19
CA GLY A 37 -6.40 -16.23 -10.64
C GLY A 37 -7.43 -16.73 -11.63
N LYS A 38 -8.48 -17.36 -11.11
CA LYS A 38 -9.65 -17.78 -11.90
C LYS A 38 -10.90 -17.22 -11.26
N GLY A 39 -11.87 -16.86 -12.08
CA GLY A 39 -13.14 -16.32 -11.61
C GLY A 39 -14.23 -16.44 -12.66
N ILE A 40 -15.43 -16.01 -12.28
CA ILE A 40 -16.59 -15.96 -13.16
C ILE A 40 -17.13 -14.53 -13.12
N VAL A 41 -17.38 -13.96 -14.30
CA VAL A 41 -17.90 -12.59 -14.43
C VAL A 41 -19.20 -12.59 -15.23
N LYS A 42 -20.12 -11.69 -14.87
CA LYS A 42 -21.25 -11.29 -15.72
C LYS A 42 -21.05 -9.81 -16.06
N VAL A 43 -21.01 -9.49 -17.36
CA VAL A 43 -20.78 -8.11 -17.82
C VAL A 43 -22.03 -7.24 -17.58
N THR A 44 -23.21 -7.85 -17.69
CA THR A 44 -24.51 -7.26 -17.31
C THR A 44 -25.34 -8.31 -16.57
N THR A 45 -26.43 -7.88 -15.91
CA THR A 45 -27.32 -8.76 -15.15
C THR A 45 -27.89 -9.91 -15.98
N ASP A 46 -28.17 -9.64 -17.25
CA ASP A 46 -28.82 -10.55 -18.20
C ASP A 46 -27.83 -11.31 -19.10
N ALA A 47 -26.54 -10.95 -19.06
CA ALA A 47 -25.50 -11.63 -19.83
C ALA A 47 -25.22 -13.04 -19.30
N PRO A 48 -24.75 -13.97 -20.15
CA PRO A 48 -24.23 -15.25 -19.68
C PRO A 48 -22.96 -15.06 -18.82
N THR A 49 -22.72 -15.98 -17.90
CA THR A 49 -21.51 -16.02 -17.08
C THR A 49 -20.31 -16.43 -17.93
N VAL A 50 -19.20 -15.72 -17.78
CA VAL A 50 -17.95 -16.00 -18.48
C VAL A 50 -16.89 -16.43 -17.47
N ASN A 51 -16.24 -17.57 -17.71
CA ASN A 51 -15.09 -18.00 -16.92
C ASN A 51 -13.86 -17.21 -17.38
N VAL A 52 -13.19 -16.55 -16.44
CA VAL A 52 -11.97 -15.78 -16.70
C VAL A 52 -10.79 -16.42 -15.97
N SER A 53 -9.65 -16.45 -16.64
CA SER A 53 -8.36 -16.79 -16.05
C SER A 53 -7.41 -15.65 -16.32
N CYS A 54 -6.71 -15.17 -15.29
CA CYS A 54 -5.72 -14.12 -15.41
C CYS A 54 -4.39 -14.62 -14.85
N THR A 55 -3.31 -14.25 -15.53
CA THR A 55 -1.94 -14.40 -15.05
C THR A 55 -1.23 -13.08 -15.25
N PHE A 56 -0.59 -12.55 -14.21
CA PHE A 56 0.22 -11.35 -14.35
C PHE A 56 1.45 -11.41 -13.45
N SER A 57 2.52 -10.78 -13.92
CA SER A 57 3.77 -10.62 -13.18
C SER A 57 3.89 -9.17 -12.75
N SER A 58 4.20 -8.96 -11.47
CA SER A 58 4.33 -7.65 -10.87
C SER A 58 5.76 -7.43 -10.36
N ASN A 59 6.29 -6.26 -10.68
CA ASN A 59 7.59 -5.77 -10.21
C ASN A 59 7.39 -4.54 -9.30
N ALA A 60 6.34 -4.55 -8.47
CA ALA A 60 6.14 -3.53 -7.46
C ALA A 60 7.38 -3.46 -6.55
N THR A 61 7.85 -2.24 -6.28
CA THR A 61 9.05 -1.97 -5.47
C THR A 61 8.80 -0.78 -4.57
#